data_AF-A0A068VMZ6-F1
#
_entry.id   AF-A0A068VMZ6-F1
#
_cell.length_a   1.000
_cell.length_b   1.000
_cell.length_c   1.000
_cell.angle_alpha   90.00
_cell.angle_beta   90.00
_cell.angle_gamma   90.00
#
_symmetry.space_group_name_H-M   'P 1'
#
loop_
_entity.id
_entity.type
_entity.pdbx_description
1 polymer ?
#
loop_
_entity_poly.entity_id
_entity_poly.type
_entity_poly.pdbx_seq_one_letter_code
_entity_poly.pdbx_strand_id
1 'polypeptide(L)'
;LIILQWLHDHPEYKSNPFYVSGISYGGIPVPILTQLISNGKIFSIRLHLWLQGYILGNPITKVSGILNYRVLFAYGMGLISEELYKSLKVSCKGEYEIIDPSNAACSKNMQAYNEASNHIYAIFIHSGIYSSQMSSKILLMEWITLVDHWANNKSVQEALHVRRETIGQWVSCSGTLPYTENAGSVVPYHANLSTKGYRSLIYRFGT
;
A
#
# COMPACT_ATOMS: atom_id res chain seq x y z
N LEU A 1 20.46 -6.80 -7.44
CA LEU A 1 18.98 -6.85 -7.29
C LEU A 1 18.52 -8.29 -7.53
N ILE A 2 17.62 -8.81 -6.70
CA ILE A 2 17.13 -10.21 -6.77
C ILE A 2 16.61 -10.57 -8.17
N ILE A 3 15.90 -9.64 -8.83
CA ILE A 3 15.35 -9.87 -10.18
C ILE A 3 16.44 -10.13 -11.24
N LEU A 4 17.63 -9.53 -11.12
CA LEU A 4 18.70 -9.74 -12.09
C LEU A 4 19.32 -11.12 -11.96
N GLN A 5 19.53 -11.57 -10.71
CA GLN A 5 20.02 -12.92 -10.45
C GLN A 5 18.99 -13.94 -10.95
N TRP A 6 17.71 -13.72 -10.65
CA TRP A 6 16.65 -14.61 -11.11
C TRP A 6 16.60 -14.72 -12.63
N LEU A 7 16.72 -13.61 -13.38
CA LEU A 7 16.75 -13.63 -14.85
C LEU A 7 18.05 -14.17 -15.43
N HIS A 8 19.15 -14.10 -14.70
CA HIS A 8 20.39 -14.79 -15.09
C HIS A 8 20.16 -16.31 -15.07
N ASP A 9 19.54 -16.80 -14.00
CA ASP A 9 19.30 -18.23 -13.79
C ASP A 9 18.11 -18.77 -14.60
N HIS A 10 17.22 -17.89 -15.06
CA HIS A 10 16.04 -18.21 -15.89
C HIS A 10 16.02 -17.36 -17.19
N PRO A 11 16.97 -17.58 -18.10
CA PRO A 11 17.15 -16.74 -19.29
C PRO A 11 15.98 -16.76 -20.27
N GLU A 12 15.16 -17.81 -20.25
CA GLU A 12 13.97 -17.98 -21.10
C GLU A 12 12.90 -16.89 -20.88
N TYR A 13 12.91 -16.20 -19.73
CA TYR A 13 11.97 -15.11 -19.46
C TYR A 13 12.49 -13.73 -19.88
N LYS A 14 13.75 -13.60 -20.34
CA LYS A 14 14.34 -12.29 -20.67
C LYS A 14 13.60 -11.55 -21.79
N SER A 15 13.02 -12.28 -22.74
CA SER A 15 12.27 -11.72 -23.86
C SER A 15 10.79 -11.47 -23.56
N ASN A 16 10.32 -11.77 -22.34
CA ASN A 16 8.91 -11.61 -22.00
C ASN A 16 8.58 -10.17 -21.58
N PRO A 17 7.35 -9.70 -21.84
CA PRO A 17 6.88 -8.41 -21.34
C PRO A 17 7.00 -8.37 -19.82
N PHE A 18 7.74 -7.41 -19.29
CA PHE A 18 7.98 -7.29 -17.86
C PHE A 18 7.13 -6.19 -17.24
N TYR A 19 6.45 -6.50 -16.14
CA TYR A 19 5.66 -5.57 -15.35
C TYR A 19 6.05 -5.66 -13.88
N VAL A 20 6.04 -4.51 -13.20
CA VAL A 20 6.22 -4.46 -11.74
C VAL A 20 4.86 -4.18 -11.10
N SER A 21 4.44 -4.98 -10.14
CA SER A 21 3.15 -4.79 -9.46
C SER A 21 3.27 -4.70 -7.96
N GLY A 22 2.33 -4.01 -7.33
CA GLY A 22 2.26 -3.92 -5.87
C GLY A 22 0.87 -3.53 -5.38
N ILE A 23 0.64 -3.76 -4.09
CA ILE A 23 -0.60 -3.44 -3.39
C ILE A 23 -0.29 -2.68 -2.09
N SER A 24 -1.19 -1.80 -1.65
CA SER A 24 -1.04 -1.09 -0.36
C SER A 24 0.27 -0.29 -0.32
N TYR A 25 1.14 -0.55 0.67
CA TYR A 25 2.46 0.07 0.77
C TYR A 25 3.34 -0.18 -0.45
N GLY A 26 3.07 -1.23 -1.24
CA GLY A 26 3.70 -1.47 -2.55
C GLY A 26 3.57 -0.29 -3.53
N GLY A 27 2.61 0.61 -3.30
CA GLY A 27 2.51 1.89 -4.01
C GLY A 27 3.74 2.79 -3.91
N ILE A 28 4.55 2.66 -2.86
CA ILE A 28 5.78 3.43 -2.67
C ILE A 28 6.98 2.83 -3.45
N PRO A 29 7.41 1.58 -3.21
CA PRO A 29 8.61 1.05 -3.86
C PRO A 29 8.41 0.73 -5.35
N VAL A 30 7.20 0.42 -5.82
CA VAL A 30 6.98 -0.02 -7.22
C VAL A 30 7.30 1.07 -8.25
N PRO A 31 6.81 2.32 -8.15
CA PRO A 31 7.18 3.38 -9.08
C PRO A 31 8.68 3.70 -9.04
N ILE A 32 9.27 3.68 -7.84
CA ILE A 32 10.71 3.92 -7.66
C ILE A 32 11.53 2.82 -8.36
N LEU A 33 11.21 1.55 -8.10
CA LEU A 33 11.87 0.40 -8.72
C LEU A 33 11.69 0.42 -10.25
N THR A 34 10.49 0.70 -10.72
CA THR A 34 10.20 0.79 -12.16
C THR A 34 11.04 1.88 -12.82
N GLN A 35 11.22 3.03 -12.17
CA GLN A 35 12.09 4.10 -12.66
C GLN A 35 13.57 3.70 -12.65
N LEU A 36 14.03 2.98 -11.63
CA LEU A 36 15.41 2.46 -11.58
C LEU A 36 15.69 1.48 -12.74
N ILE A 37 14.73 0.58 -13.02
CA ILE A 37 14.80 -0.34 -14.16
C ILE A 37 14.79 0.43 -15.49
N SER A 38 13.83 1.36 -15.65
CA SER A 38 13.69 2.21 -16.84
C SER A 38 14.97 3.00 -17.16
N ASN A 39 15.67 3.50 -16.15
CA ASN A 39 16.88 4.28 -16.35
C ASN A 39 18.07 3.44 -16.84
N GLY A 40 17.97 2.12 -16.83
CA GLY A 40 19.09 1.23 -17.19
C GLY A 40 20.32 1.40 -16.30
N LYS A 41 20.18 2.10 -15.16
CA LYS A 41 21.28 2.43 -14.24
C LYS A 41 21.62 1.29 -13.27
N ILE A 42 20.99 0.12 -13.42
CA ILE A 42 21.37 -1.07 -12.67
C ILE A 42 22.60 -1.69 -13.37
N PHE A 43 23.74 -1.03 -13.17
CA PHE A 43 25.16 -1.37 -13.44
C PHE A 43 25.56 -2.48 -14.44
N SER A 44 26.52 -2.10 -15.31
CA SER A 44 27.55 -2.86 -16.05
C SER A 44 27.17 -4.05 -16.93
N ILE A 45 25.99 -4.64 -16.75
CA ILE A 45 25.43 -5.64 -17.64
C ILE A 45 24.23 -4.98 -18.29
N ARG A 46 24.27 -4.76 -19.61
CA ARG A 46 23.10 -4.32 -20.39
C ARG A 46 22.03 -5.43 -20.37
N LEU A 47 21.40 -5.66 -19.23
CA LEU A 47 20.25 -6.53 -19.13
C LEU A 47 19.05 -5.72 -19.63
N HIS A 48 18.72 -5.89 -20.91
CA HIS A 48 17.58 -5.24 -21.53
C HIS A 48 16.30 -5.95 -21.10
N LEU A 49 15.80 -5.59 -19.91
CA LEU A 49 14.46 -5.95 -19.47
C LEU A 49 13.45 -5.33 -20.43
N TRP A 50 12.54 -6.13 -20.98
CA TRP A 50 11.43 -5.62 -21.78
C TRP A 50 10.32 -5.03 -20.90
N LEU A 51 10.68 -4.01 -20.12
CA LEU A 51 9.78 -3.32 -19.20
C LEU A 51 8.64 -2.65 -19.98
N GLN A 52 7.41 -3.04 -19.68
CA GLN A 52 6.20 -2.53 -20.33
C GLN A 52 5.41 -1.55 -19.46
N GLY A 53 5.56 -1.65 -18.14
CA GLY A 53 4.77 -0.84 -17.22
C GLY A 53 4.73 -1.35 -15.80
N TYR A 54 3.79 -0.82 -15.03
CA TYR A 54 3.57 -1.21 -13.64
C TYR A 54 2.09 -1.15 -13.25
N ILE A 55 1.73 -1.90 -12.21
CA ILE A 55 0.35 -2.07 -11.77
C ILE A 55 0.27 -1.85 -10.26
N LEU A 56 -0.71 -1.07 -9.81
CA LEU A 56 -0.90 -0.75 -8.40
C LEU A 56 -2.35 -0.95 -7.96
N GLY A 57 -2.55 -1.81 -6.98
CA GLY A 57 -3.85 -2.02 -6.32
C GLY A 57 -3.90 -1.30 -4.97
N ASN A 58 -4.91 -0.47 -4.73
CA ASN A 58 -5.09 0.30 -3.50
C ASN A 58 -3.77 0.93 -2.97
N PRO A 59 -2.97 1.60 -3.80
CA PRO A 59 -1.63 2.01 -3.39
C PRO A 59 -1.63 3.16 -2.40
N ILE A 60 -0.65 3.13 -1.50
CA ILE A 60 -0.17 4.31 -0.80
C ILE A 60 0.84 5.01 -1.72
N THR A 61 0.56 6.25 -2.11
CA THR A 61 1.45 7.04 -3.01
C THR A 61 2.11 8.22 -2.31
N LYS A 62 1.71 8.49 -1.06
CA LYS A 62 2.29 9.49 -0.17
C LYS A 62 2.15 8.99 1.25
N VAL A 63 3.24 9.08 2.01
CA VAL A 63 3.27 8.61 3.40
C VAL A 63 2.52 9.58 4.34
N SER A 64 2.65 10.89 4.11
CA SER A 64 2.04 11.93 4.96
C SER A 64 0.76 12.53 4.40
N GLY A 65 -0.22 12.80 5.27
CA GLY A 65 -1.46 13.49 4.91
C GLY A 65 -2.43 12.62 4.12
N ILE A 66 -2.23 11.30 4.07
CA ILE A 66 -3.15 10.38 3.40
C ILE A 66 -4.50 10.33 4.14
N LEU A 67 -4.47 10.54 5.45
CA LEU A 67 -5.69 10.52 6.26
C LEU A 67 -6.51 11.80 6.06
N ASN A 68 -5.95 12.86 5.47
CA ASN A 68 -6.71 14.07 5.14
C ASN A 68 -7.75 13.85 4.05
N TYR A 69 -7.64 12.79 3.23
CA TYR A 69 -8.64 12.46 2.22
C TYR A 69 -9.89 11.79 2.78
N ARG A 70 -9.87 11.32 4.04
CA ARG A 70 -10.97 10.54 4.64
C ARG A 70 -12.29 11.31 4.72
N VAL A 71 -12.21 12.59 5.06
CA VAL A 71 -13.39 13.46 5.19
C VAL A 71 -14.03 13.71 3.83
N LEU A 72 -13.22 13.97 2.80
CA LEU A 72 -13.70 14.14 1.43
C LEU A 72 -14.32 12.84 0.89
N PHE A 73 -13.67 11.70 1.13
CA PHE A 73 -14.18 10.40 0.75
C PHE A 73 -15.53 10.10 1.40
N ALA A 74 -15.63 10.28 2.72
CA ALA A 74 -16.86 10.04 3.47
C ALA A 74 -18.01 10.91 2.96
N TYR A 75 -17.75 12.19 2.65
CA TYR A 75 -18.75 13.07 2.07
C TYR A 75 -19.16 12.61 0.66
N GLY A 76 -18.21 12.28 -0.22
CA GLY A 76 -18.49 11.83 -1.58
C GLY A 76 -19.27 10.51 -1.64
N MET A 77 -19.15 9.69 -0.60
CA MET A 77 -19.90 8.43 -0.46
C MET A 77 -21.23 8.60 0.32
N GLY A 78 -21.59 9.81 0.71
CA GLY A 78 -22.84 10.09 1.45
C GLY A 78 -22.85 9.61 2.90
N LEU A 79 -21.67 9.35 3.48
CA LEU A 79 -21.51 8.78 4.82
C LEU A 79 -21.60 9.82 5.94
N ILE A 80 -21.39 11.09 5.57
CA ILE A 80 -21.56 12.23 6.46
C ILE A 80 -22.44 13.28 5.77
N SER A 81 -23.17 14.05 6.57
CA SER A 81 -24.00 15.13 6.04
C SER A 81 -23.15 16.25 5.43
N GLU A 82 -23.74 16.99 4.49
CA GLU A 82 -23.11 18.19 3.94
C GLU A 82 -22.81 19.23 5.02
N GLU A 83 -23.67 19.34 6.04
CA GLU A 83 -23.46 20.20 7.20
C GLU A 83 -22.18 19.82 7.97
N LEU A 84 -22.02 18.54 8.31
CA LEU A 84 -20.84 18.06 9.01
C LEU A 84 -19.58 18.24 8.15
N TYR A 85 -19.66 17.95 6.85
CA TYR A 85 -18.54 18.16 5.92
C TYR A 85 -18.09 19.63 5.84
N LYS A 86 -19.04 20.58 5.70
CA LYS A 86 -18.74 22.01 5.69
C LYS A 86 -18.15 22.47 7.02
N SER A 87 -18.72 22.01 8.13
CA SER A 87 -18.23 22.32 9.48
C SER A 87 -16.79 21.83 9.68
N LEU A 88 -16.49 20.59 9.29
CA LEU A 88 -15.14 20.01 9.29
C LEU A 88 -14.15 20.82 8.45
N LYS A 89 -14.53 21.23 7.23
CA LYS A 89 -13.67 22.07 6.37
C LYS A 89 -13.30 23.39 7.04
N VAL A 90 -14.26 24.05 7.68
CA VAL A 90 -14.04 25.33 8.35
C VAL A 90 -13.21 25.17 9.62
N SER A 91 -13.58 24.22 10.48
CA SER A 91 -12.94 24.05 11.79
C SER A 91 -11.53 23.49 11.69
N CYS A 92 -11.31 22.52 10.79
CA CYS A 92 -10.06 21.77 10.69
C CYS A 92 -9.15 22.24 9.55
N LYS A 93 -9.63 23.08 8.63
CA LYS A 93 -8.85 23.70 7.56
C LYS A 93 -8.07 22.71 6.68
N GLY A 94 -8.61 21.51 6.50
CA GLY A 94 -7.99 20.45 5.70
C GLY A 94 -6.98 19.56 6.45
N GLU A 95 -6.72 19.83 7.73
CA GLU A 95 -5.90 18.97 8.59
C GLU A 95 -6.81 18.10 9.46
N TYR A 96 -6.91 16.84 9.09
CA TYR A 96 -7.77 15.84 9.72
C TYR A 96 -6.95 14.70 10.34
N GLU A 97 -5.63 14.68 10.18
CA GLU A 97 -4.75 13.60 10.64
C GLU A 97 -4.15 13.95 12.00
N ILE A 98 -3.46 15.09 12.07
CA ILE A 98 -2.85 15.62 13.29
C ILE A 98 -3.70 16.79 13.77
N ILE A 99 -4.71 16.48 14.57
CA ILE A 99 -5.62 17.48 15.13
C ILE A 99 -4.93 18.25 16.27
N ASP A 100 -4.91 19.57 16.17
CA ASP A 100 -4.51 20.45 17.27
C ASP A 100 -5.46 20.27 18.46
N PRO A 101 -4.99 19.76 19.63
CA PRO A 101 -5.84 19.53 20.79
C PRO A 101 -6.53 20.79 21.31
N SER A 102 -5.96 21.98 21.04
CA SER A 102 -6.54 23.26 21.45
C SER A 102 -7.71 23.71 20.56
N ASN A 103 -7.85 23.13 19.37
CA ASN A 103 -8.95 23.42 18.44
C ASN A 103 -10.19 22.59 18.79
N ALA A 104 -10.89 23.01 19.85
CA ALA A 104 -12.08 22.33 20.34
C ALA A 104 -13.18 22.14 19.27
N ALA A 105 -13.33 23.10 18.35
CA ALA A 105 -14.29 23.01 17.26
C ALA A 105 -13.95 21.87 16.29
N CYS A 106 -12.68 21.77 15.88
CA CYS A 106 -12.24 20.68 15.01
C CYS A 106 -12.33 19.33 15.71
N SER A 107 -11.87 19.22 16.97
CA SER A 107 -11.95 18.00 17.76
C SER A 107 -13.39 17.49 17.88
N LYS A 108 -14.35 18.38 18.19
CA LYS A 108 -15.78 18.04 18.27
C LYS A 108 -16.33 17.55 16.92
N ASN A 109 -16.02 18.25 15.82
CA ASN A 109 -16.49 17.85 14.50
C ASN A 109 -15.86 16.52 14.04
N MET A 110 -14.58 16.29 14.38
CA MET A 110 -13.90 15.02 14.11
C MET A 110 -14.47 13.86 14.93
N GLN A 111 -14.94 14.12 16.15
CA GLN A 111 -15.67 13.12 16.93
C GLN A 111 -16.98 12.72 16.23
N ALA A 112 -17.79 13.70 15.81
CA ALA A 112 -19.02 13.43 15.06
C ALA A 112 -18.74 12.67 13.74
N TYR A 113 -17.64 13.01 13.05
CA TYR A 113 -17.17 12.24 11.90
C TYR A 113 -16.86 10.78 12.24
N ASN A 114 -16.13 10.54 13.33
CA ASN A 114 -15.75 9.19 13.75
C ASN A 114 -16.98 8.37 14.14
N GLU A 115 -17.97 8.97 14.80
CA GLU A 115 -19.23 8.32 15.15
C GLU A 115 -20.04 7.94 13.89
N ALA A 116 -20.19 8.87 12.93
CA ALA A 116 -20.90 8.63 11.69
C ALA A 116 -20.20 7.60 10.77
N SER A 117 -18.86 7.58 10.78
CA SER A 117 -18.06 6.65 9.96
C SER A 117 -17.70 5.33 10.65
N ASN A 118 -18.10 5.13 11.91
CA ASN A 118 -17.70 3.97 12.73
C ASN A 118 -18.17 2.62 12.14
N HIS A 119 -19.29 2.61 11.41
CA HIS A 119 -19.85 1.40 10.81
C HIS A 119 -19.21 1.02 9.47
N ILE A 120 -18.31 1.85 8.96
CA ILE A 120 -17.78 1.73 7.61
C ILE A 120 -16.35 1.25 7.72
N TYR A 121 -16.15 0.03 7.21
CA TYR A 121 -14.90 -0.71 7.13
C TYR A 121 -13.65 0.18 7.21
N ALA A 122 -12.89 0.03 8.29
CA ALA A 122 -11.55 0.61 8.41
C ALA A 122 -10.56 0.12 7.33
N ILE A 123 -10.94 -0.88 6.53
CA ILE A 123 -10.18 -1.33 5.35
C ILE A 123 -10.10 -0.24 4.26
N PHE A 124 -11.05 0.70 4.20
CA PHE A 124 -11.11 1.69 3.10
C PHE A 124 -10.45 3.03 3.41
N ILE A 125 -10.22 3.36 4.68
CA ILE A 125 -9.67 4.64 5.14
C ILE A 125 -8.28 4.49 5.76
N HIS A 126 -7.90 3.28 6.17
CA HIS A 126 -6.58 2.98 6.73
C HIS A 126 -5.99 1.74 6.04
N SER A 127 -4.84 1.92 5.39
CA SER A 127 -3.87 0.85 5.18
C SER A 127 -3.25 0.47 6.52
N GLY A 128 -4.02 -0.14 7.40
CA GLY A 128 -3.59 -0.48 8.75
C GLY A 128 -4.77 -0.96 9.57
N ILE A 129 -4.87 -2.28 9.71
CA ILE A 129 -5.30 -3.02 10.91
C ILE A 129 -6.30 -2.23 11.77
N TYR A 130 -7.60 -2.49 11.65
CA TYR A 130 -8.63 -2.42 12.73
C TYR A 130 -10.02 -2.21 12.12
N SER A 131 -10.60 -3.22 11.45
CA SER A 131 -12.03 -3.18 11.13
C SER A 131 -12.87 -3.17 12.42
N SER A 132 -13.93 -2.37 12.50
CA SER A 132 -14.89 -2.37 13.62
C SER A 132 -16.02 -3.39 13.43
N GLN A 133 -16.10 -4.06 12.27
CA GLN A 133 -17.14 -5.04 11.97
C GLN A 133 -16.66 -6.48 12.21
N MET A 134 -17.27 -7.13 13.21
CA MET A 134 -16.88 -8.43 13.79
C MET A 134 -16.74 -9.56 12.75
N SER A 135 -17.61 -9.63 11.75
CA SER A 135 -17.67 -10.71 10.76
C SER A 135 -16.51 -10.70 9.75
N SER A 136 -16.18 -9.55 9.16
CA SER A 136 -15.04 -9.41 8.24
C SER A 136 -13.68 -9.49 8.92
N LYS A 137 -13.62 -9.16 10.21
CA LYS A 137 -12.41 -9.30 11.04
C LYS A 137 -12.07 -10.77 11.28
N ILE A 138 -13.10 -11.59 11.51
CA ILE A 138 -12.99 -13.05 11.66
C ILE A 138 -12.40 -13.69 10.39
N LEU A 139 -12.96 -13.40 9.20
CA LEU A 139 -12.47 -14.00 7.94
C LEU A 139 -11.01 -13.65 7.62
N LEU A 140 -10.59 -12.41 7.84
CA LEU A 140 -9.20 -12.00 7.62
C LEU A 140 -8.26 -12.68 8.64
N MET A 141 -8.66 -12.77 9.91
CA MET A 141 -7.87 -13.43 10.94
C MET A 141 -7.79 -14.94 10.73
N GLU A 142 -8.86 -15.58 10.26
CA GLU A 142 -8.88 -17.00 9.89
C GLU A 142 -7.92 -17.27 8.72
N TRP A 143 -7.96 -16.44 7.67
CA TRP A 143 -7.06 -16.58 6.53
C TRP A 143 -5.59 -16.43 6.93
N ILE A 144 -5.26 -15.39 7.72
CA ILE A 144 -3.89 -15.19 8.22
C ILE A 144 -3.44 -16.41 9.03
N THR A 145 -4.29 -16.91 9.93
CA THR A 145 -3.99 -18.09 10.76
C THR A 145 -3.71 -19.33 9.89
N LEU A 146 -4.50 -19.55 8.84
CA LEU A 146 -4.29 -20.67 7.92
C LEU A 146 -2.98 -20.54 7.14
N VAL A 147 -2.65 -19.35 6.64
CA VAL A 147 -1.39 -19.11 5.91
C VAL A 147 -0.20 -19.24 6.86
N ASP A 148 -0.26 -18.68 8.06
CA ASP A 148 0.79 -18.82 9.06
C ASP A 148 1.01 -20.29 9.42
N HIS A 149 -0.05 -21.08 9.60
CA HIS A 149 0.07 -22.51 9.87
C HIS A 149 0.70 -23.27 8.70
N TRP A 150 0.25 -23.00 7.46
CA TRP A 150 0.79 -23.62 6.26
C TRP A 150 2.26 -23.26 6.03
N ALA A 151 2.63 -21.98 6.13
CA ALA A 151 3.99 -21.50 5.88
C ALA A 151 5.00 -21.93 6.95
N ASN A 152 4.53 -22.23 8.17
CA ASN A 152 5.35 -22.77 9.26
C ASN A 152 5.38 -24.31 9.33
N ASN A 153 4.66 -25.00 8.44
CA ASN A 153 4.75 -26.45 8.33
C ASN A 153 6.12 -26.86 7.75
N LYS A 154 6.84 -27.74 8.45
CA LYS A 154 8.19 -28.18 8.05
C LYS A 154 8.22 -28.81 6.66
N SER A 155 7.26 -29.67 6.34
CA SER A 155 7.19 -30.33 5.02
C SER A 155 6.95 -29.31 3.90
N VAL A 156 6.16 -28.26 4.18
CA VAL A 156 5.97 -27.14 3.24
C VAL A 156 7.26 -26.34 3.06
N GLN A 157 7.95 -26.01 4.14
CA GLN A 157 9.24 -25.30 4.08
C GLN A 157 10.31 -26.09 3.32
N GLU A 158 10.37 -27.41 3.53
CA GLU A 158 11.26 -28.30 2.79
C GLU A 158 10.93 -28.33 1.29
N ALA A 159 9.65 -28.43 0.94
CA ALA A 159 9.19 -28.40 -0.45
C ALA A 159 9.45 -27.05 -1.14
N LEU A 160 9.40 -25.94 -0.39
CA LEU A 160 9.76 -24.60 -0.87
C LEU A 160 11.26 -24.30 -0.81
N HIS A 161 12.08 -25.28 -0.40
CA HIS A 161 13.53 -25.15 -0.24
C HIS A 161 13.95 -23.97 0.67
N VAL A 162 13.17 -23.70 1.72
CA VAL A 162 13.52 -22.71 2.75
C VAL A 162 14.79 -23.18 3.46
N ARG A 163 15.81 -22.32 3.49
CA ARG A 163 17.08 -22.65 4.15
C ARG A 163 16.84 -22.77 5.66
N ARG A 164 17.15 -23.94 6.22
CA ARG A 164 17.04 -24.18 7.67
C ARG A 164 17.82 -23.09 8.43
N GLU A 165 17.28 -22.67 9.57
CA GLU A 165 17.87 -21.67 10.48
C GLU A 165 17.91 -20.22 9.97
N THR A 166 17.52 -19.94 8.72
CA THR A 166 17.48 -18.55 8.19
C THR A 166 16.24 -17.78 8.60
N ILE A 167 15.17 -18.48 8.97
CA ILE A 167 13.90 -17.90 9.40
C ILE A 167 13.47 -18.70 10.64
N GLY A 168 13.14 -18.01 11.73
CA GLY A 168 12.56 -18.63 12.91
C GLY A 168 11.12 -19.06 12.63
N GLN A 169 10.17 -18.18 12.96
CA GLN A 169 8.77 -18.34 12.57
C GLN A 169 8.46 -17.39 11.43
N TRP A 170 7.84 -17.89 10.36
CA TRP A 170 7.28 -17.04 9.33
C TRP A 170 6.03 -16.35 9.85
N VAL A 171 5.89 -15.06 9.55
CA VAL A 171 4.71 -14.25 9.89
C VAL A 171 4.28 -13.47 8.66
N SER A 172 2.97 -13.37 8.44
CA SER A 172 2.42 -12.69 7.26
C SER A 172 2.81 -11.20 7.17
N CYS A 173 2.84 -10.48 8.30
CA CYS A 173 3.24 -9.07 8.36
C CYS A 173 4.10 -8.85 9.61
N SER A 174 5.32 -8.35 9.43
CA SER A 174 6.18 -7.93 10.54
C SER A 174 6.09 -6.43 10.75
N GLY A 175 5.68 -6.02 11.96
CA GLY A 175 5.64 -4.61 12.37
C GLY A 175 7.01 -4.04 12.76
N THR A 176 8.06 -4.86 12.75
CA THR A 176 9.41 -4.51 13.25
C THR A 176 10.48 -4.46 12.16
N LEU A 177 10.07 -4.44 10.89
CA LEU A 177 11.04 -4.30 9.79
C LEU A 177 11.76 -2.95 9.92
N PRO A 178 13.11 -2.94 9.97
CA PRO A 178 13.86 -1.70 10.06
C PRO A 178 13.86 -1.01 8.70
N TYR A 179 13.02 0.00 8.51
CA TYR A 179 13.06 0.86 7.34
C TYR A 179 12.75 2.31 7.72
N THR A 180 13.24 3.24 6.89
CA THR A 180 13.00 4.67 7.05
C THR A 180 12.06 5.15 5.96
N GLU A 181 11.00 5.86 6.34
CA GLU A 181 10.03 6.44 5.41
C GLU A 181 10.56 7.71 4.72
N ASN A 182 11.55 7.56 3.85
CA ASN A 182 12.21 8.67 3.18
C ASN A 182 11.62 9.03 1.79
N ALA A 183 10.69 8.22 1.28
CA ALA A 183 10.18 8.36 -0.08
C ALA A 183 9.17 9.52 -0.26
N GLY A 184 8.66 10.12 0.83
CA GLY A 184 7.75 11.27 0.79
C GLY A 184 6.51 11.03 -0.08
N SER A 185 6.56 11.48 -1.34
CA SER A 185 5.56 11.24 -2.37
C SER A 185 6.18 10.61 -3.62
N VAL A 186 5.50 9.61 -4.17
CA VAL A 186 5.92 8.95 -5.43
C VAL A 186 5.22 9.51 -6.68
N VAL A 187 4.39 10.55 -6.54
CA VAL A 187 3.75 11.25 -7.66
C VAL A 187 4.75 11.69 -8.74
N PRO A 188 5.93 12.25 -8.40
CA PRO A 188 6.92 12.61 -9.43
C PRO A 188 7.44 11.40 -10.23
N TYR A 189 7.52 10.21 -9.63
CA TYR A 189 7.94 8.99 -10.31
C TYR A 189 6.88 8.52 -11.30
N HIS A 190 5.59 8.59 -10.92
CA HIS A 190 4.49 8.33 -11.83
C HIS A 190 4.55 9.24 -13.06
N ALA A 191 4.70 10.56 -12.85
CA ALA A 191 4.79 11.54 -13.93
C ALA A 191 5.97 11.23 -14.87
N ASN A 192 7.17 10.99 -14.31
CA ASN A 192 8.36 10.68 -15.10
C ASN A 192 8.19 9.39 -15.92
N LEU A 193 7.67 8.30 -15.32
CA LEU A 193 7.41 7.06 -16.03
C LEU A 193 6.39 7.23 -17.16
N SER A 194 5.34 8.01 -16.94
CA SER A 194 4.35 8.33 -17.98
C SER A 194 4.96 9.12 -19.13
N THR A 195 5.83 10.10 -18.87
CA THR A 195 6.51 10.87 -19.94
C THR A 195 7.43 10.01 -20.81
N LYS A 196 7.92 8.88 -20.28
CA LYS A 196 8.72 7.90 -21.02
C LYS A 196 7.88 6.85 -21.78
N GLY A 197 6.54 6.92 -21.69
CA GLY A 197 5.63 6.01 -22.37
C GLY A 197 5.40 4.67 -21.66
N TYR A 198 5.79 4.50 -20.40
CA TYR A 198 5.45 3.29 -19.65
C TYR A 198 3.98 3.29 -19.25
N ARG A 199 3.33 2.15 -19.46
CA ARG A 199 1.92 1.98 -19.09
C ARG A 199 1.78 1.83 -17.58
N SER A 200 0.74 2.41 -17.01
CA SER A 200 0.37 2.20 -15.62
C SER A 200 -1.10 1.82 -15.51
N LEU A 201 -1.39 0.88 -14.61
CA LEU A 201 -2.75 0.62 -14.15
C LEU A 201 -2.78 0.86 -12.65
N ILE A 202 -3.49 1.91 -12.23
CA ILE A 202 -3.71 2.21 -10.82
C ILE A 202 -5.19 2.02 -10.56
N TYR A 203 -5.54 1.09 -9.68
CA TYR A 203 -6.92 0.75 -9.38
C TYR A 203 -7.15 0.69 -7.87
N ARG A 204 -8.39 0.95 -7.47
CA ARG A 204 -8.85 0.88 -6.08
C ARG A 204 -10.09 0.01 -6.01
N PHE A 205 -10.05 -1.05 -5.22
CA PHE A 205 -11.21 -1.90 -4.90
C PHE A 205 -11.81 -1.46 -3.57
N GLY A 206 -13.14 -1.40 -3.53
CA GLY A 206 -13.93 -0.90 -2.41
C GLY A 206 -15.19 -0.16 -2.87
N THR A 207 -16.24 -0.92 -3.13
CA THR A 207 -17.63 -0.45 -3.23
C THR A 207 -18.44 -1.18 -2.18
#